data_AF-A0A3A9JAM0-F1
#
_entry.id   AF-A0A3A9JAM0-F1
#
_cell.length_a   1.000
_cell.length_b   1.000
_cell.length_c   1.000
_cell.angle_alpha   90.00
_cell.angle_beta   90.00
_cell.angle_gamma   90.00
#
_symmetry.space_group_name_H-M   'P 1'
#
loop_
_entity.id
_entity.type
_entity.pdbx_description
1 polymer ?
#
loop_
_entity_poly.entity_id
_entity_poly.type
_entity_poly.pdbx_seq_one_letter_code
_entity_poly.pdbx_strand_id
1 'polypeptide(L)' 'ALPAGRARTALLALGGTVALQYALGVATLLLVVPAWLGTLHQAVAVGVLTAALASLHALRRPRPSGP' A
#
# COMPACT_ATOMS: atom_id res chain seq x y z
N ALA A 1 -10.49 2.96 -17.53
CA ALA A 1 -9.15 2.83 -16.91
C ALA A 1 -8.69 4.21 -16.44
N LEU A 2 -7.99 4.32 -15.30
CA LEU A 2 -7.40 5.60 -14.89
C LEU A 2 -6.38 6.06 -15.94
N PRO A 3 -6.33 7.36 -16.30
CA PRO A 3 -5.29 7.88 -17.19
C PRO A 3 -3.90 7.64 -16.60
N ALA A 4 -2.89 7.52 -17.46
CA ALA A 4 -1.50 7.44 -17.01
C ALA A 4 -1.14 8.71 -16.22
N GLY A 5 -0.60 8.53 -15.00
CA GLY A 5 -0.29 9.65 -14.11
C GLY A 5 0.04 9.20 -12.70
N ARG A 6 0.46 10.16 -11.85
CA ARG A 6 0.94 9.89 -10.48
C ARG A 6 -0.09 9.14 -9.62
N ALA A 7 -1.37 9.46 -9.77
CA ALA A 7 -2.46 8.77 -9.07
C ALA A 7 -2.61 7.30 -9.48
N ARG A 8 -2.51 6.99 -10.79
CA ARG A 8 -2.57 5.61 -11.28
C ARG A 8 -1.39 4.79 -10.76
N THR A 9 -0.17 5.33 -10.82
CA THR A 9 1.01 4.64 -10.29
C THR A 9 0.89 4.39 -8.79
N ALA A 10 0.43 5.38 -8.01
CA ALA A 10 0.25 5.22 -6.58
C ALA A 10 -0.80 4.14 -6.23
N LEU A 11 -1.92 4.10 -6.96
CA LEU A 11 -2.97 3.09 -6.76
C LEU A 11 -2.54 1.69 -7.19
N LEU A 12 -1.78 1.55 -8.28
CA LEU A 12 -1.21 0.26 -8.69
C LEU A 12 -0.18 -0.23 -7.66
N ALA A 13 0.66 0.66 -7.15
CA ALA A 13 1.59 0.34 -6.08
C ALA A 13 0.86 -0.10 -4.81
N LEU A 14 -0.21 0.60 -4.41
CA LEU A 14 -1.06 0.23 -3.28
C LEU A 14 -1.70 -1.16 -3.48
N GLY A 15 -2.26 -1.42 -4.66
CA GLY A 15 -2.84 -2.73 -4.97
C GLY A 15 -1.81 -3.86 -4.88
N GLY A 16 -0.62 -3.65 -5.43
CA GLY A 16 0.48 -4.61 -5.36
C GLY A 16 0.97 -4.87 -3.94
N THR A 17 1.16 -3.82 -3.13
CA THR A 17 1.60 -3.97 -1.74
C THR A 17 0.55 -4.62 -0.86
N VAL A 18 -0.74 -4.34 -1.07
CA VAL A 18 -1.84 -5.03 -0.38
C VAL A 18 -1.89 -6.52 -0.75
N ALA A 19 -1.72 -6.86 -2.03
CA ALA A 19 -1.68 -8.26 -2.44
C ALA A 19 -0.51 -9.02 -1.81
N LEU A 20 0.68 -8.41 -1.77
CA LEU A 20 1.84 -8.96 -1.07
C LEU A 20 1.58 -9.12 0.43
N GLN A 21 0.98 -8.10 1.06
CA GLN A 21 0.65 -8.11 2.47
C GLN A 21 -0.30 -9.28 2.82
N TYR A 22 -1.33 -9.45 2.01
CA TYR A 22 -2.32 -10.52 2.15
C TYR A 22 -1.65 -11.89 2.02
N ALA A 23 -0.84 -12.10 0.98
CA ALA A 23 -0.13 -13.36 0.78
C ALA A 23 0.80 -13.68 1.96
N LEU A 24 1.55 -12.70 2.47
CA LEU A 24 2.37 -12.88 3.66
C LEU A 24 1.54 -13.17 4.91
N GLY A 25 0.37 -12.53 5.07
CA GLY A 25 -0.52 -12.80 6.20
C GLY A 25 -1.11 -14.20 6.21
N VAL A 26 -1.44 -14.73 5.04
CA VAL A 26 -1.84 -16.14 4.91
C VAL A 26 -0.64 -17.05 5.21
N ALA A 27 0.53 -16.72 4.67
CA ALA A 27 1.75 -17.51 4.89
C ALA A 27 2.17 -17.56 6.37
N THR A 28 2.03 -16.46 7.13
CA THR A 28 2.31 -16.49 8.57
C THR A 28 1.39 -17.45 9.32
N LEU A 29 0.11 -17.51 8.97
CA LEU A 29 -0.83 -18.44 9.61
C LEU A 29 -0.52 -19.90 9.25
N LEU A 30 -0.26 -20.18 7.97
CA LEU A 30 0.03 -21.53 7.49
C LEU A 30 1.35 -22.09 8.04
N LEU A 31 2.33 -21.22 8.31
CA LEU A 31 3.66 -21.59 8.81
C LEU A 31 3.81 -21.42 10.32
N VAL A 32 2.71 -21.29 11.07
CA VAL A 32 2.69 -21.19 12.54
C VAL A 32 3.49 -19.99 13.07
N VAL A 33 3.21 -18.82 12.49
CA VAL A 33 3.69 -17.49 12.89
C VAL A 33 5.21 -17.45 13.16
N PRO A 34 6.06 -17.80 12.17
CA PRO A 34 7.50 -17.72 12.37
C PRO A 34 7.91 -16.25 12.51
N ALA A 35 8.76 -15.95 13.49
CA ALA A 35 9.08 -14.57 13.87
C ALA A 35 9.60 -13.72 12.70
N TRP A 36 10.49 -14.27 11.87
CA TRP A 36 11.05 -13.54 10.71
C TRP A 36 10.01 -13.24 9.62
N LEU A 37 9.02 -14.12 9.44
CA LEU A 37 7.96 -13.92 8.47
C LEU A 37 6.93 -12.93 9.01
N GLY A 38 6.69 -12.97 10.33
CA GLY A 38 5.93 -11.95 11.05
C GLY A 38 6.55 -10.56 10.91
N THR A 39 7.87 -10.42 11.11
CA THR A 39 8.54 -9.12 10.95
C THR A 39 8.54 -8.65 9.50
N LEU A 40 8.73 -9.56 8.53
CA LEU A 40 8.59 -9.23 7.10
C LEU A 40 7.15 -8.76 6.79
N HIS A 41 6.13 -9.45 7.31
CA HIS A 41 4.73 -9.06 7.19
C HIS A 41 4.49 -7.67 7.76
N GLN A 42 5.05 -7.34 8.94
CA GLN A 42 4.93 -6.01 9.54
C GLN A 42 5.63 -4.93 8.71
N ALA A 43 6.81 -5.23 8.14
CA ALA A 43 7.53 -4.30 7.27
C ALA A 43 6.72 -3.98 6.00
N VAL A 44 6.08 -4.98 5.41
CA VAL A 44 5.16 -4.75 4.28
C VAL A 44 3.93 -3.95 4.69
N ALA A 45 3.48 -4.05 5.95
CA ALA A 45 2.31 -3.29 6.43
C ALA A 45 2.59 -1.81 6.49
N VAL A 46 3.81 -1.45 6.90
CA VAL A 46 4.32 -0.08 6.77
C VAL A 46 4.35 0.34 5.30
N GLY A 47 4.78 -0.53 4.39
CA GLY A 47 4.73 -0.28 2.95
C GLY A 47 3.31 -0.05 2.40
N VAL A 48 2.31 -0.80 2.88
CA VAL A 48 0.89 -0.58 2.56
C VAL A 48 0.45 0.79 3.05
N LEU A 49 0.78 1.15 4.30
CA LEU A 49 0.47 2.46 4.86
C LEU A 49 1.12 3.59 4.02
N THR A 50 2.39 3.45 3.65
CA THR A 50 3.09 4.42 2.80
C THR A 50 2.41 4.56 1.44
N ALA A 51 2.05 3.45 0.78
CA ALA A 51 1.38 3.48 -0.52
C ALA A 51 -0.03 4.09 -0.43
N ALA A 52 -0.74 3.87 0.67
CA ALA A 52 -2.03 4.48 0.94
C ALA A 52 -1.91 6.00 1.09
N LEU A 53 -0.96 6.47 1.90
CA LEU A 53 -0.69 7.90 2.07
C LEU A 53 -0.27 8.57 0.76
N ALA A 54 0.59 7.91 -0.03
CA ALA A 54 0.98 8.38 -1.35
C ALA A 54 -0.22 8.47 -2.31
N SER A 55 -1.13 7.49 -2.27
CA SER A 55 -2.36 7.50 -3.05
C SER A 55 -3.29 8.64 -2.65
N LEU A 56 -3.50 8.85 -1.36
CA LEU A 56 -4.28 9.98 -0.84
C LEU A 56 -3.69 11.33 -1.25
N HIS A 57 -2.36 11.46 -1.22
CA HIS A 57 -1.69 12.68 -1.65
C HIS A 57 -1.82 12.89 -3.17
N ALA A 58 -1.70 11.84 -3.97
CA ALA A 58 -1.84 11.91 -5.43
C ALA A 58 -3.29 12.20 -5.90
N LEU A 59 -4.29 11.83 -5.09
CA LEU A 59 -5.70 12.11 -5.35
C LEU A 59 -6.18 13.45 -4.77
N ARG A 60 -5.33 14.12 -3.97
CA ARG A 60 -5.67 15.39 -3.33
C ARG A 60 -5.83 16.47 -4.40
N ARG A 61 -7.02 17.07 -4.48
CA ARG A 61 -7.26 18.23 -5.35
C ARG A 61 -6.45 19.44 -4.83
N PRO A 62 -5.91 20.29 -5.71
CA PRO A 62 -5.35 21.58 -5.30
C PRO A 62 -6.40 22.35 -4.51
N ARG A 63 -6.01 22.95 -3.38
CA ARG A 63 -6.91 23.86 -2.66
C ARG A 63 -7.22 25.04 -3.59
N PRO A 64 -8.48 25.48 -3.72
CA PRO A 64 -8.78 26.72 -4.39
C PRO A 64 -7.99 27.83 -3.69
N SER A 65 -7.17 28.57 -4.42
CA SER A 65 -6.66 29.86 -3.97
C SER A 65 -7.87 30.77 -3.78
N GLY A 66 -8.27 30.99 -2.53
CA GLY A 66 -9.31 31.96 -2.20
C GLY A 66 -8.90 33.38 -2.61
N PRO A 67 -9.86 34.28 -2.79
CA PRO A 67 -9.60 35.68 -3.15
C PRO A 67 -8.72 36.39 -2.11
#